data_AF-A0A917VQD3-F1
#
_entry.id   AF-A0A917VQD3-F1
#
_cell.length_a   1.000
_cell.length_b   1.000
_cell.length_c   1.000
_cell.angle_alpha   90.00
_cell.angle_beta   90.00
_cell.angle_gamma   90.00
#
_symmetry.space_group_name_H-M   'P 1'
#
loop_
_entity.id
_entity.type
_entity.pdbx_description
1 polymer ?
#
loop_
_entity_poly.entity_id
_entity_poly.type
_entity_poly.pdbx_seq_one_letter_code
_entity_poly.pdbx_strand_id
1 'polypeptide(L)'
;MPLQGGPDCGCRIAPWIHTGMLVPKTSTGLYYCPEKLYCLRGTRLEGGRVADHWRNVPGECPWIGMKVIDSPACECGRGPWIDLRQLRISLRKNLIGPVTAIGCPGLCPGTLVPVVDDRVADHPRDSSTRCPWSGTRIVPIGSPPPLFPPTR
;
A
#
# COMPACT_ATOMS: atom_id res chain seq x y z
N MET A 1 -35.94 -0.59 -6.49
CA MET A 1 -35.63 -0.87 -5.07
C MET A 1 -34.37 -0.10 -4.71
N PRO A 2 -34.43 0.90 -3.81
CA PRO A 2 -33.23 1.64 -3.42
C PRO A 2 -32.42 0.80 -2.44
N LEU A 3 -31.13 0.57 -2.76
CA LEU A 3 -30.17 -0.06 -1.85
C LEU A 3 -30.00 0.84 -0.63
N GLN A 4 -30.46 0.36 0.52
CA GLN A 4 -30.30 1.00 1.81
C GLN A 4 -28.81 1.33 2.04
N GLY A 5 -28.52 2.61 2.27
CA GLY A 5 -27.22 3.09 2.70
C GLY A 5 -26.86 2.49 4.05
N GLY A 6 -26.07 1.42 4.05
CA GLY A 6 -25.40 0.95 5.25
C GLY A 6 -24.52 2.05 5.83
N PRO A 7 -24.20 1.99 7.13
CA PRO A 7 -23.42 3.04 7.80
C PRO A 7 -22.17 3.40 6.98
N ASP A 8 -21.94 4.70 6.80
CA ASP A 8 -20.78 5.22 6.09
C ASP A 8 -19.51 4.76 6.80
N CYS A 9 -18.98 3.61 6.36
CA CYS A 9 -17.73 3.11 6.88
C CYS A 9 -16.61 4.09 6.54
N GLY A 10 -15.95 4.62 7.58
CA GLY A 10 -14.82 5.53 7.43
C GLY A 10 -13.67 4.94 6.59
N CYS A 11 -13.60 3.62 6.44
CA CYS A 11 -12.68 2.92 5.56
C CYS A 11 -12.84 3.22 4.06
N ARG A 12 -13.97 3.82 3.64
CA ARG A 12 -14.18 4.26 2.25
C ARG A 12 -13.57 5.63 1.98
N ILE A 13 -13.32 6.41 3.03
CA ILE A 13 -12.94 7.82 2.94
C ILE A 13 -11.47 7.98 2.56
N ALA A 14 -10.60 7.11 3.08
CA ALA A 14 -9.16 7.18 2.83
C ALA A 14 -8.55 5.77 2.67
N PRO A 15 -7.43 5.67 1.93
CA PRO A 15 -6.63 4.46 1.84
C PRO A 15 -6.28 3.88 3.21
N TRP A 16 -6.23 2.57 3.31
CA TRP A 16 -5.82 1.87 4.52
C TRP A 16 -5.33 0.45 4.22
N ILE A 17 -4.47 -0.04 5.10
CA ILE A 17 -3.92 -1.41 5.06
C ILE A 17 -4.12 -2.10 6.40
N HIS A 18 -3.98 -3.42 6.44
CA HIS A 18 -3.97 -4.16 7.70
C HIS A 18 -2.54 -4.41 8.21
N THR A 19 -2.35 -4.53 9.53
CA THR A 19 -1.02 -4.66 10.17
C THR A 19 -0.22 -5.84 9.61
N GLY A 20 -0.89 -6.97 9.32
CA GLY A 20 -0.28 -8.16 8.71
C GLY A 20 0.25 -7.96 7.27
N MET A 21 -0.05 -6.84 6.60
CA MET A 21 0.51 -6.49 5.29
C MET A 21 1.92 -5.90 5.39
N LEU A 22 2.29 -5.40 6.57
CA LEU A 22 3.61 -4.83 6.80
C LEU A 22 4.61 -5.94 7.14
N VAL A 23 5.84 -5.79 6.62
CA VAL A 23 6.92 -6.72 6.91
C VAL A 23 7.62 -6.27 8.19
N PRO A 24 7.62 -7.04 9.29
CA PRO A 24 8.32 -6.66 10.50
C PRO A 24 9.84 -6.67 10.29
N LYS A 25 10.54 -5.79 11.01
CA LYS A 25 12.01 -5.81 11.15
C LYS A 25 12.39 -6.62 12.40
N THR A 26 13.67 -6.91 12.54
CA THR A 26 14.21 -7.62 13.71
C THR A 26 14.02 -6.84 15.01
N SER A 27 14.00 -5.52 14.96
CA SER A 27 13.68 -4.65 16.10
C SER A 27 12.18 -4.64 16.37
N THR A 28 11.79 -4.95 17.61
CA THR A 28 10.40 -4.96 18.05
C THR A 28 9.66 -3.65 17.73
N GLY A 29 8.45 -3.77 17.19
CA GLY A 29 7.59 -2.62 16.84
C GLY A 29 8.05 -1.82 15.62
N LEU A 30 9.09 -2.27 14.91
CA LEU A 30 9.58 -1.65 13.69
C LEU A 30 9.19 -2.47 12.46
N TYR A 31 8.76 -1.80 11.40
CA TYR A 31 8.36 -2.40 10.14
C TYR A 31 9.22 -1.86 8.99
N TYR A 32 9.38 -2.64 7.93
CA TYR A 32 9.81 -2.09 6.66
C TYR A 32 8.71 -1.17 6.14
N CYS A 33 9.08 0.07 5.83
CA CYS A 33 8.22 0.91 5.03
C CYS A 33 8.10 0.28 3.63
N PRO A 34 6.91 0.26 3.00
CA PRO A 34 6.77 -0.36 1.70
C PRO A 34 7.58 0.34 0.59
N GLU A 35 8.00 1.60 0.80
CA GLU A 35 9.07 2.24 0.01
C GLU A 35 10.48 1.87 0.52
N LYS A 36 10.77 0.58 0.73
CA LYS A 36 12.02 0.12 1.36
C LYS A 36 13.30 0.66 0.73
N LEU A 37 13.33 0.84 -0.60
CA LEU A 37 14.51 1.36 -1.32
C LEU A 37 14.84 2.82 -0.95
N TYR A 38 13.86 3.56 -0.43
CA TYR A 38 13.97 4.97 -0.08
C TYR A 38 13.78 5.25 1.42
N CYS A 39 13.38 4.22 2.17
CA CYS A 39 13.07 4.28 3.60
C CYS A 39 13.80 3.15 4.34
N LEU A 40 15.13 3.12 4.21
CA LEU A 40 15.99 1.98 4.64
C LEU A 40 15.87 1.68 6.14
N ARG A 41 15.63 2.70 6.97
CA ARG A 41 15.50 2.55 8.42
C ARG A 41 14.17 1.90 8.83
N GLY A 42 13.17 1.91 7.96
CA GLY A 42 11.83 1.43 8.28
C GLY A 42 11.01 2.49 9.01
N THR A 43 9.86 2.07 9.54
CA THR A 43 8.88 2.92 10.21
C THR A 43 8.29 2.22 11.42
N ARG A 44 7.72 3.01 12.34
CA ARG A 44 6.84 2.52 13.41
C ARG A 44 5.37 2.81 13.06
N LEU A 45 4.48 2.28 13.89
CA LEU A 45 3.08 2.67 13.90
C LEU A 45 2.81 3.56 15.11
N GLU A 46 2.18 4.71 14.88
CA GLU A 46 1.77 5.67 15.89
C GLU A 46 0.28 5.96 15.70
N GLY A 47 -0.54 5.68 16.73
CA GLY A 47 -1.99 5.87 16.65
C GLY A 47 -2.66 5.14 15.49
N GLY A 48 -2.19 3.93 15.15
CA GLY A 48 -2.71 3.16 14.01
C GLY A 48 -2.35 3.77 12.65
N ARG A 49 -1.25 4.51 12.56
CA ARG A 49 -0.76 5.11 11.31
C ARG A 49 0.73 4.88 11.15
N VAL A 50 1.18 4.82 9.91
CA VAL A 50 2.61 4.85 9.59
C VAL A 50 3.19 6.18 10.08
N ALA A 51 4.12 6.11 11.02
CA ALA A 51 4.76 7.28 11.61
C ALA A 51 5.66 8.01 10.60
N ASP A 52 6.02 9.25 10.93
CA ASP A 52 7.10 9.93 10.23
C ASP A 52 8.42 9.16 10.42
N HIS A 53 9.25 9.13 9.38
CA HIS A 53 10.49 8.37 9.40
C HIS A 53 11.50 8.88 8.38
N TRP A 54 12.77 8.65 8.72
CA TRP A 54 13.89 9.05 7.88
C TRP A 54 13.91 8.31 6.53
N ARG A 55 14.29 9.05 5.48
CA ARG A 55 14.49 8.57 4.11
C ARG A 55 15.90 8.85 3.64
N ASN A 56 16.43 8.01 2.74
CA ASN A 56 17.72 8.24 2.07
C ASN A 56 17.60 9.10 0.79
N VAL A 57 16.46 9.77 0.61
CA VAL A 57 16.15 10.66 -0.51
C VAL A 57 15.35 11.86 0.03
N PRO A 58 15.41 13.04 -0.60
CA PRO A 58 14.87 14.28 -0.04
C PRO A 58 13.33 14.43 -0.09
N GLY A 59 12.61 13.70 -0.95
CA GLY A 59 11.16 13.85 -1.08
C GLY A 59 10.35 13.35 0.13
N GLU A 60 9.03 13.47 0.06
CA GLU A 60 8.11 12.86 1.04
C GLU A 60 7.92 11.36 0.79
N CYS A 61 7.75 10.58 1.87
CA CYS A 61 7.29 9.19 1.76
C CYS A 61 5.75 9.18 1.61
N PRO A 62 5.19 8.55 0.57
CA PRO A 62 3.74 8.48 0.35
C PRO A 62 3.01 7.66 1.41
N TRP A 63 3.75 6.89 2.22
CA TRP A 63 3.18 6.02 3.25
C TRP A 63 3.04 6.73 4.60
N ILE A 64 3.70 7.86 4.84
CA ILE A 64 3.54 8.60 6.11
C ILE A 64 2.06 8.97 6.30
N GLY A 65 1.54 8.68 7.49
CA GLY A 65 0.14 8.91 7.83
C GLY A 65 -0.85 7.87 7.30
N MET A 66 -0.39 6.88 6.50
CA MET A 66 -1.23 5.77 6.02
C MET A 66 -1.90 5.08 7.21
N LYS A 67 -3.21 4.89 7.13
CA LYS A 67 -3.97 4.19 8.17
C LYS A 67 -3.67 2.70 8.13
N VAL A 68 -3.38 2.15 9.31
CA VAL A 68 -3.11 0.74 9.54
C VAL A 68 -4.10 0.22 10.58
N ILE A 69 -4.81 -0.85 10.23
CA ILE A 69 -5.85 -1.46 11.07
C ILE A 69 -5.43 -2.89 11.42
N ASP A 70 -5.74 -3.38 12.61
CA ASP A 70 -5.34 -4.73 13.01
C ASP A 70 -6.18 -5.85 12.35
N SER A 71 -7.40 -5.51 11.91
CA SER A 71 -8.29 -6.42 11.19
C SER A 71 -8.03 -6.42 9.67
N PRO A 72 -8.09 -7.59 9.00
CA PRO A 72 -7.99 -7.69 7.54
C PRO A 72 -9.22 -7.13 6.79
N ALA A 73 -10.30 -6.84 7.51
CA ALA A 73 -11.51 -6.21 6.96
C ALA A 73 -11.95 -5.02 7.82
N CYS A 74 -12.50 -3.98 7.19
CA CYS A 74 -13.20 -2.89 7.88
C CYS A 74 -14.41 -3.43 8.66
N GLU A 75 -14.98 -2.58 9.51
CA GLU A 75 -16.29 -2.75 10.16
C GLU A 75 -17.43 -3.07 9.16
N CYS A 76 -17.24 -2.72 7.89
CA CYS A 76 -18.16 -2.95 6.78
C CYS A 76 -17.90 -4.19 5.93
N GLY A 77 -16.97 -5.07 6.34
CA GLY A 77 -16.59 -6.29 5.63
C GLY A 77 -15.74 -6.12 4.35
N ARG A 78 -15.39 -4.90 3.96
CA ARG A 78 -14.47 -4.61 2.84
C ARG A 78 -13.01 -4.79 3.25
N GLY A 79 -12.21 -5.32 2.34
CA GLY A 79 -10.76 -5.44 2.49
C GLY A 79 -10.01 -4.11 2.29
N PRO A 80 -8.68 -4.13 2.49
CA PRO A 80 -7.81 -2.97 2.37
C PRO A 80 -7.77 -2.43 0.95
N TRP A 81 -7.40 -1.16 0.83
CA TRP A 81 -7.18 -0.53 -0.46
C TRP A 81 -6.16 0.60 -0.38
N ILE A 82 -5.46 0.79 -1.49
CA ILE A 82 -4.50 1.87 -1.70
C ILE A 82 -4.84 2.61 -2.98
N ASP A 83 -4.27 3.79 -3.15
CA ASP A 83 -4.29 4.51 -4.42
C ASP A 83 -2.89 4.56 -5.03
N LEU A 84 -2.76 5.17 -6.21
CA LEU A 84 -1.49 5.23 -6.92
C LEU A 84 -0.48 6.17 -6.28
N ARG A 85 -0.88 7.05 -5.35
CA ARG A 85 0.07 7.81 -4.55
C ARG A 85 1.01 6.89 -3.79
N GLN A 86 0.53 5.73 -3.32
CA GLN A 86 1.36 4.80 -2.55
C GLN A 86 2.28 3.91 -3.39
N LEU A 87 2.16 3.95 -4.71
CA LEU A 87 2.86 3.04 -5.61
C LEU A 87 3.85 3.80 -6.48
N ARG A 88 5.15 3.60 -6.22
CA ARG A 88 6.23 4.13 -7.08
C ARG A 88 6.37 3.34 -8.38
N ILE A 89 6.13 2.04 -8.33
CA ILE A 89 6.24 1.13 -9.47
C ILE A 89 4.84 0.65 -9.83
N SER A 90 4.32 1.14 -10.95
CA SER A 90 3.07 0.70 -11.56
C SER A 90 3.19 0.69 -13.07
N LEU A 91 2.78 -0.40 -13.71
CA LEU A 91 2.62 -0.49 -15.16
C LEU A 91 1.16 -0.24 -15.53
N ARG A 92 0.96 0.44 -16.65
CA ARG A 92 -0.37 0.75 -17.19
C ARG A 92 -0.49 0.27 -18.63
N LYS A 93 -1.66 -0.22 -19.00
CA LYS A 93 -1.99 -0.50 -20.40
C LYS A 93 -1.95 0.80 -21.20
N ASN A 94 -1.19 0.86 -22.29
CA ASN A 94 -1.07 2.05 -23.15
C ASN A 94 -0.71 3.34 -22.39
N LEU A 95 0.11 3.25 -21.34
CA LEU A 95 0.59 4.36 -20.47
C LEU A 95 -0.47 5.08 -19.61
N ILE A 96 -1.69 5.28 -20.11
CA ILE A 96 -2.76 6.01 -19.41
C ILE A 96 -3.94 5.11 -18.99
N GLY A 97 -3.97 3.87 -19.48
CA GLY A 97 -5.03 2.92 -19.19
C GLY A 97 -4.95 2.31 -17.79
N PRO A 98 -5.70 1.21 -17.57
CA PRO A 98 -5.74 0.53 -16.26
C PRO A 98 -4.35 0.05 -15.84
N VAL A 99 -4.16 -0.02 -14.53
CA VAL A 99 -2.95 -0.59 -13.92
C VAL A 99 -2.95 -2.09 -14.19
N THR A 100 -1.86 -2.60 -14.76
CA THR A 100 -1.72 -4.02 -15.14
C THR A 100 -0.75 -4.78 -14.24
N ALA A 101 0.20 -4.07 -13.62
CA ALA A 101 1.12 -4.66 -12.66
C ALA A 101 1.69 -3.59 -11.72
N ILE A 102 2.15 -4.00 -10.53
CA ILE A 102 2.79 -3.11 -9.55
C ILE A 102 4.02 -3.76 -8.93
N GLY A 103 4.94 -2.96 -8.39
CA GLY A 103 5.90 -3.48 -7.41
C GLY A 103 5.16 -3.80 -6.11
N CYS A 104 5.16 -5.07 -5.68
CA CYS A 104 4.41 -5.47 -4.49
C CYS A 104 4.94 -4.76 -3.24
N PRO A 105 4.10 -4.01 -2.49
CA PRO A 105 4.55 -3.30 -1.29
C PRO A 105 4.97 -4.27 -0.16
N GLY A 106 4.54 -5.53 -0.22
CA GLY A 106 4.93 -6.61 0.69
C GLY A 106 6.34 -7.16 0.47
N LEU A 107 7.10 -6.63 -0.50
CA LEU A 107 8.49 -7.04 -0.81
C LEU A 107 8.61 -8.51 -1.24
N CYS A 108 7.63 -9.01 -1.98
CA CYS A 108 7.61 -10.38 -2.49
C CYS A 108 8.79 -10.65 -3.45
N PRO A 109 9.24 -11.92 -3.56
CA PRO A 109 10.23 -12.35 -4.52
C PRO A 109 9.65 -12.22 -5.93
N GLY A 110 10.09 -11.19 -6.66
CA GLY A 110 9.60 -10.84 -7.99
C GLY A 110 9.49 -9.33 -8.13
N THR A 111 9.80 -8.80 -9.32
CA THR A 111 9.84 -7.35 -9.52
C THR A 111 8.45 -6.74 -9.66
N LEU A 112 7.49 -7.48 -10.23
CA LEU A 112 6.15 -6.98 -10.55
C LEU A 112 5.09 -8.06 -10.31
N VAL A 113 3.98 -7.68 -9.69
CA VAL A 113 2.79 -8.52 -9.47
C VAL A 113 1.64 -8.03 -10.34
N PRO A 114 0.89 -8.92 -11.01
CA PRO A 114 -0.23 -8.51 -11.85
C PRO A 114 -1.35 -7.82 -11.06
N VAL A 115 -2.10 -6.99 -11.77
CA VAL A 115 -3.34 -6.39 -11.28
C VAL A 115 -4.48 -6.85 -12.20
N VAL A 116 -5.52 -7.43 -11.61
CA VAL A 116 -6.70 -7.97 -12.28
C VAL A 116 -7.92 -7.36 -11.62
N ASP A 117 -8.83 -6.79 -12.42
CA ASP A 117 -10.05 -6.11 -11.93
C ASP A 117 -9.76 -5.10 -10.80
N ASP A 118 -8.75 -4.25 -11.01
CA ASP A 118 -8.26 -3.25 -10.06
C ASP A 118 -7.82 -3.84 -8.70
N ARG A 119 -7.44 -5.12 -8.67
CA ARG A 119 -6.95 -5.79 -7.48
C ARG A 119 -5.60 -6.44 -7.73
N VAL A 120 -4.76 -6.41 -6.70
CA VAL A 120 -3.50 -7.17 -6.70
C VAL A 120 -3.85 -8.65 -6.89
N ALA A 121 -3.32 -9.25 -7.95
CA ALA A 121 -3.54 -10.66 -8.24
C ALA A 121 -2.98 -11.55 -7.14
N ASP A 122 -3.49 -12.77 -7.06
CA ASP A 122 -2.98 -13.74 -6.12
C ASP A 122 -1.52 -14.10 -6.43
N HIS A 123 -0.66 -14.07 -5.42
CA HIS A 123 0.76 -14.41 -5.56
C HIS A 123 1.38 -14.87 -4.23
N PRO A 124 2.44 -15.70 -4.30
CA PRO A 124 3.19 -16.11 -3.11
C PRO A 124 3.95 -14.93 -2.49
N ARG A 125 4.04 -14.90 -1.17
CA ARG A 125 4.98 -14.06 -0.42
C ARG A 125 6.38 -14.65 -0.41
N ASP A 126 6.44 -15.97 -0.31
CA ASP A 126 7.64 -16.81 -0.26
C ASP A 126 7.24 -18.22 -0.75
N SER A 127 8.11 -19.22 -0.59
CA SER A 127 7.86 -20.57 -1.08
C SER A 127 6.68 -21.29 -0.42
N SER A 128 6.17 -20.79 0.70
CA SER A 128 5.16 -21.51 1.50
C SER A 128 3.95 -20.68 1.88
N THR A 129 3.99 -19.36 1.75
CA THR A 129 2.91 -18.48 2.22
C THR A 129 2.37 -17.57 1.12
N ARG A 130 1.08 -17.27 1.22
CA ARG A 130 0.38 -16.32 0.34
C ARG A 130 0.72 -14.89 0.74
N CYS A 131 0.86 -14.00 -0.25
CA CYS A 131 1.07 -12.59 0.04
C CYS A 131 -0.19 -11.93 0.62
N PRO A 132 -0.10 -11.23 1.77
CA PRO A 132 -1.24 -10.52 2.38
C PRO A 132 -1.75 -9.35 1.54
N TRP A 133 -1.00 -8.94 0.51
CA TRP A 133 -1.44 -7.92 -0.46
C TRP A 133 -2.39 -8.48 -1.50
N SER A 134 -2.48 -9.80 -1.68
CA SER A 134 -3.38 -10.42 -2.65
C SER A 134 -4.84 -10.00 -2.41
N GLY A 135 -5.53 -9.57 -3.47
CA GLY A 135 -6.91 -9.09 -3.41
C GLY A 135 -7.07 -7.63 -2.94
N THR A 136 -5.98 -6.96 -2.53
CA THR A 136 -6.00 -5.53 -2.18
C THR A 136 -6.44 -4.71 -3.38
N ARG A 137 -7.41 -3.82 -3.18
CA ARG A 137 -7.91 -2.95 -4.25
C ARG A 137 -6.96 -1.78 -4.49
N ILE A 138 -6.71 -1.46 -5.75
CA ILE A 138 -5.92 -0.31 -6.19
C ILE A 138 -6.87 0.69 -6.84
N VAL A 139 -6.81 1.95 -6.40
CA VAL A 139 -7.56 3.03 -7.00
C VAL A 139 -6.62 3.88 -7.85
N PRO A 140 -6.93 4.16 -9.13
CA PRO A 140 -6.01 4.85 -10.03
C PRO A 140 -5.97 6.37 -9.81
N ILE A 141 -5.97 6.82 -8.56
CA ILE A 141 -5.96 8.22 -8.14
C ILE A 141 -4.58 8.60 -7.58
N GLY A 142 -4.16 9.82 -7.89
CA GLY A 142 -2.95 10.41 -7.34
C GLY A 142 -1.67 9.96 -8.03
N SER A 143 -0.56 10.53 -7.57
CA SER A 143 0.78 10.18 -8.00
C SER A 143 1.70 10.21 -6.78
N PRO A 144 2.72 9.32 -6.73
CA PRO A 144 3.65 9.33 -5.63
C PRO A 144 4.38 10.68 -5.57
N PRO A 145 4.72 11.19 -4.37
CA PRO A 145 5.54 12.37 -4.23
C PRO A 145 6.84 12.24 -5.04
N PRO A 146 7.29 13.34 -5.67
CA PRO A 146 8.53 13.34 -6.41
C PRO A 146 9.69 12.98 -5.48
N LEU A 147 10.67 12.28 -6.06
CA LEU A 147 11.82 11.74 -5.34
C LEU A 147 12.84 12.85 -5.03
N PHE A 148 12.90 13.82 -5.93
CA PHE A 148 13.72 15.02 -5.88
C PHE A 148 12.81 16.24 -6.11
N PRO A 149 13.04 17.35 -5.41
CA PRO A 149 12.35 18.59 -5.74
C PRO A 149 12.63 18.97 -7.19
N PRO A 150 11.66 19.60 -7.90
CA PRO A 150 11.92 20.11 -9.24
C PRO A 150 13.12 21.05 -9.19
N THR A 151 14.09 20.82 -10.08
CA THR A 151 15.19 21.75 -10.30
C THR A 151 14.60 23.10 -10.72
N ARG A 152 14.92 24.15 -9.96
CA ARG A 152 14.60 25.53 -10.33
C ARG A 152 15.40 25.96 -11.54
#